data_AF-A0A840GQE1-F1
#
_entry.id   AF-A0A840GQE1-F1
#
_cell.length_a   1.000
_cell.length_b   1.000
_cell.length_c   1.000
_cell.angle_alpha   90.00
_cell.angle_beta   90.00
_cell.angle_gamma   90.00
#
_symmetry.space_group_name_H-M   'P 1'
#
loop_
_entity.id
_entity.type
_entity.pdbx_description
1 polymer ?
#
loop_
_entity_poly.entity_id
_entity_poly.type
_entity_poly.pdbx_seq_one_letter_code
_entity_poly.pdbx_strand_id
1 'polypeptide(L)'
;MRFGQDHFLAADLTRGDLSEREYKSARAMDLLSAKTRGMDAYMNQHKLDVVLFAGATGAAIAAKAGYPSVMVPGGIVSGTTESKDTPDYPLGVAFAGRAWSEHKLLRLAYAFEQATHARKPAPGLNSPLAARP
;
A
#
# COMPACT_ATOMS: atom_id res chain seq x y z
N MET A 1 27.22 -0.21 -6.77
CA MET A 1 28.03 -0.91 -5.73
C MET A 1 27.51 -2.33 -5.52
N ARG A 2 28.32 -3.27 -5.01
CA ARG A 2 27.99 -4.71 -4.94
C ARG A 2 26.83 -5.06 -3.98
N PHE A 3 26.46 -4.16 -3.06
CA PHE A 3 25.51 -4.43 -1.97
C PHE A 3 24.32 -3.46 -1.86
N GLY A 4 24.06 -2.61 -2.86
CA GLY A 4 22.87 -1.74 -2.87
C GLY A 4 22.80 -0.71 -1.72
N GLN A 5 23.94 -0.21 -1.26
CA GLN A 5 24.03 0.74 -0.13
C GLN A 5 23.86 2.22 -0.54
N ASP A 6 23.38 2.48 -1.75
CA ASP A 6 23.38 3.83 -2.31
C ASP A 6 22.53 4.81 -1.48
N HIS A 7 21.38 4.36 -0.95
CA HIS A 7 20.54 5.18 -0.05
C HIS A 7 21.18 5.44 1.31
N PHE A 8 21.89 4.46 1.86
CA PHE A 8 22.58 4.61 3.14
C PHE A 8 23.70 5.64 3.03
N LEU A 9 24.53 5.52 1.98
CA LEU A 9 25.62 6.47 1.73
C LEU A 9 25.09 7.85 1.36
N ALA A 10 24.01 7.94 0.57
CA ALA A 10 23.38 9.22 0.27
C ALA A 10 22.83 9.91 1.53
N ALA A 11 22.30 9.15 2.49
CA ALA A 11 21.85 9.68 3.77
C ALA A 11 23.02 10.13 4.65
N ASP A 12 24.12 9.38 4.70
CA ASP A 12 25.34 9.73 5.46
C ASP A 12 26.00 11.03 4.97
N LEU A 13 25.86 11.34 3.68
CA LEU A 13 26.30 12.61 3.09
C LEU A 13 25.41 13.81 3.45
N THR A 14 24.27 13.60 4.12
CA THR A 14 23.42 14.68 4.64
C THR A 14 23.85 15.08 6.05
N ARG A 15 23.40 16.25 6.51
CA ARG A 15 23.59 16.75 7.88
C ARG A 15 22.82 15.94 8.92
N GLY A 16 21.82 15.17 8.49
CA GLY A 16 21.00 14.33 9.38
C GLY A 16 19.98 15.08 10.25
N ASP A 17 19.89 16.41 10.11
CA ASP A 17 18.99 17.28 10.91
C ASP A 17 17.76 17.77 10.11
N LEU A 18 17.58 17.26 8.89
CA LEU A 18 16.48 17.61 7.97
C LEU A 18 16.47 19.09 7.54
N SER A 19 17.59 19.81 7.73
CA SER A 19 17.66 21.25 7.49
C SER A 19 17.88 21.62 6.03
N GLU A 20 18.37 20.69 5.20
CA GLU A 20 18.73 20.90 3.80
C GLU A 20 17.58 21.47 2.99
N ARG A 21 17.92 22.36 2.06
CA ARG A 21 16.95 22.96 1.15
C ARG A 21 16.35 21.89 0.23
N GLU A 22 17.17 20.96 -0.21
CA GLU A 22 16.82 19.84 -1.08
C GLU A 22 15.76 18.98 -0.40
N TYR A 23 16.00 18.57 0.86
CA TYR A 23 15.04 17.81 1.67
C TYR A 23 13.70 18.54 1.80
N LYS A 24 13.72 19.82 2.19
CA LYS A 24 12.51 20.63 2.35
C LYS A 24 11.73 20.77 1.03
N SER A 25 12.44 20.98 -0.08
CA SER A 25 11.83 21.08 -1.41
C SER A 25 11.21 19.75 -1.86
N ALA A 26 11.90 18.63 -1.64
CA ALA A 26 11.42 17.30 -1.97
C ALA A 26 10.18 16.96 -1.13
N ARG A 27 10.19 17.27 0.17
CA ARG A 27 9.03 17.08 1.05
C ARG A 27 7.83 17.92 0.61
N ALA A 28 8.05 19.18 0.24
CA ALA A 28 6.99 20.05 -0.27
C ALA A 28 6.41 19.51 -1.58
N MET A 29 7.26 19.00 -2.48
CA MET A 29 6.83 18.41 -3.75
C MET A 29 6.07 17.10 -3.55
N ASP A 30 6.49 16.25 -2.61
CA ASP A 30 5.78 15.02 -2.22
C ASP A 30 4.37 15.33 -1.72
N LEU A 31 4.23 16.31 -0.82
CA LEU A 31 2.92 16.75 -0.33
C LEU A 31 2.07 17.36 -1.45
N LEU A 32 2.64 18.19 -2.31
CA LEU A 32 1.91 18.78 -3.43
C LEU A 32 1.39 17.68 -4.38
N SER A 33 2.26 16.73 -4.73
CA SER A 33 1.98 15.73 -5.78
C SER A 33 1.12 14.57 -5.29
N ALA A 34 1.39 14.02 -4.10
CA ALA A 34 0.66 12.88 -3.59
C ALA A 34 -0.66 13.29 -2.91
N LYS A 35 -0.66 14.42 -2.20
CA LYS A 35 -1.83 14.90 -1.45
C LYS A 35 -2.71 15.82 -2.29
N THR A 36 -2.24 17.05 -2.52
CA THR A 36 -3.09 18.15 -3.03
C THR A 36 -3.51 17.93 -4.48
N ARG A 37 -2.54 17.65 -5.37
CA ARG A 37 -2.77 17.39 -6.80
C ARG A 37 -2.98 15.91 -7.12
N GLY A 38 -2.70 15.04 -6.16
CA GLY A 38 -2.85 13.60 -6.27
C GLY A 38 -4.19 13.16 -5.74
N MET A 39 -4.18 12.53 -4.56
CA MET A 39 -5.35 11.89 -3.97
C MET A 39 -6.52 12.85 -3.76
N ASP A 40 -6.31 14.06 -3.24
CA ASP A 40 -7.41 15.01 -2.99
C ASP A 40 -8.09 15.42 -4.29
N ALA A 41 -7.31 15.87 -5.28
CA ALA A 41 -7.83 16.28 -6.57
C ALA A 41 -8.59 15.13 -7.25
N TYR A 42 -7.98 13.94 -7.32
CA TYR A 42 -8.57 12.77 -7.96
C TYR A 42 -9.88 12.35 -7.27
N MET A 43 -9.87 12.20 -5.94
CA MET A 43 -11.05 11.77 -5.20
C MET A 43 -12.16 12.83 -5.20
N ASN A 44 -11.83 14.13 -5.24
CA ASN A 44 -12.83 15.21 -5.32
C ASN A 44 -13.47 15.27 -6.70
N GLN A 45 -12.66 15.21 -7.77
CA GLN A 45 -13.13 15.22 -9.15
C GLN A 45 -14.11 14.07 -9.42
N HIS A 46 -13.80 12.89 -8.91
CA HIS A 46 -14.59 11.68 -9.14
C HIS A 46 -15.57 11.35 -7.99
N LYS A 47 -15.67 12.21 -6.98
CA LYS A 47 -16.55 12.03 -5.80
C LYS A 47 -16.39 10.66 -5.14
N LEU A 48 -15.15 10.21 -4.96
CA LEU A 48 -14.81 8.89 -4.41
C LEU A 48 -14.70 8.93 -2.90
N ASP A 49 -15.09 7.87 -2.20
CA ASP A 49 -14.79 7.68 -0.77
C ASP A 49 -13.40 7.07 -0.53
N VAL A 50 -12.96 6.16 -1.41
CA VAL A 50 -11.67 5.43 -1.35
C VAL A 50 -11.12 5.17 -2.75
N VAL A 51 -9.81 4.93 -2.85
CA VAL A 51 -9.12 4.46 -4.06
C VAL A 51 -8.54 3.06 -3.79
N LEU A 52 -8.69 2.15 -4.76
CA LEU A 52 -8.20 0.78 -4.66
C LEU A 52 -6.92 0.59 -5.50
N PHE A 53 -6.00 -0.21 -4.97
CA PHE A 53 -4.74 -0.57 -5.62
C PHE A 53 -4.51 -2.08 -5.55
N ALA A 54 -3.95 -2.65 -6.62
CA ALA A 54 -3.51 -4.03 -6.62
C ALA A 54 -2.21 -4.17 -5.80
N GLY A 55 -2.22 -5.02 -4.78
CA GLY A 55 -1.11 -5.19 -3.85
C GLY A 55 -0.68 -3.85 -3.23
N ALA A 56 0.63 -3.67 -3.07
CA ALA A 56 1.21 -2.48 -2.43
C ALA A 56 1.49 -1.32 -3.40
N THR A 57 0.99 -1.37 -4.63
CA THR A 57 1.33 -0.38 -5.68
C THR A 57 0.97 1.07 -5.30
N GLY A 58 -0.07 1.29 -4.50
CA GLY A 58 -0.47 2.62 -4.01
C GLY A 58 0.21 3.08 -2.72
N ALA A 59 1.06 2.25 -2.09
CA ALA A 59 1.55 2.51 -0.73
C ALA A 59 2.31 3.83 -0.61
N ALA A 60 3.19 4.13 -1.58
CA ALA A 60 3.99 5.35 -1.55
C ALA A 60 3.14 6.62 -1.65
N ILE A 61 2.08 6.62 -2.46
CA ILE A 61 1.23 7.78 -2.68
C ILE A 61 0.43 8.08 -1.40
N ALA A 62 -0.23 7.07 -0.83
CA ALA A 62 -0.99 7.23 0.41
C ALA A 62 -0.09 7.63 1.59
N ALA A 63 1.08 7.01 1.73
CA ALA A 63 2.04 7.31 2.80
C ALA A 63 2.59 8.73 2.72
N LYS A 64 2.99 9.19 1.52
CA LYS A 64 3.46 10.57 1.30
C LYS A 64 2.38 11.61 1.58
N ALA A 65 1.13 11.31 1.24
CA ALA A 65 -0.01 12.18 1.54
C ALA A 65 -0.36 12.21 3.04
N GLY A 66 0.12 11.23 3.82
CA GLY A 66 -0.24 11.05 5.23
C GLY A 66 -1.66 10.49 5.40
N TYR A 67 -2.13 9.68 4.45
CA TYR A 67 -3.50 9.19 4.40
C TYR A 67 -3.61 7.72 4.83
N PRO A 68 -4.74 7.31 5.44
CA PRO A 68 -4.92 5.95 5.88
C PRO A 68 -5.06 5.00 4.70
N SER A 69 -4.44 3.83 4.82
CA SER A 69 -4.63 2.73 3.89
C SER A 69 -4.70 1.40 4.63
N VAL A 70 -5.52 0.47 4.14
CA VAL A 70 -5.63 -0.90 4.65
C VAL A 70 -5.60 -1.88 3.48
N MET A 71 -4.89 -2.99 3.62
CA MET A 71 -4.87 -4.05 2.62
C MET A 71 -5.60 -5.27 3.14
N VAL A 72 -6.51 -5.80 2.32
CA VAL A 72 -7.23 -7.05 2.57
C VAL A 72 -6.92 -8.06 1.47
N PRO A 73 -7.03 -9.38 1.73
CA PRO A 73 -6.82 -10.40 0.70
C PRO A 73 -7.74 -10.20 -0.50
N GLY A 74 -7.17 -10.17 -1.71
CA GLY A 74 -7.90 -10.02 -2.98
C GLY A 74 -8.02 -11.32 -3.79
N GLY A 75 -7.27 -12.36 -3.40
CA GLY A 75 -7.31 -13.68 -4.02
C GLY A 75 -5.92 -14.26 -4.24
N ILE A 76 -5.86 -15.30 -5.06
CA ILE A 76 -4.62 -15.94 -5.50
C ILE A 76 -4.45 -15.64 -6.99
N VAL A 77 -3.25 -15.22 -7.37
CA VAL A 77 -2.86 -15.01 -8.77
C VAL A 77 -1.98 -16.17 -9.20
N SER A 78 -2.23 -16.66 -10.41
CA SER A 78 -1.40 -17.71 -10.99
C SER A 78 0.02 -17.20 -11.19
N GLY A 79 0.98 -17.98 -10.72
CA GLY A 79 2.38 -17.71 -11.00
C GLY A 79 2.75 -17.99 -12.46
N THR A 80 3.96 -17.61 -12.86
CA THR A 80 4.44 -17.78 -14.25
C THR A 80 5.56 -18.80 -14.30
N THR A 81 5.66 -19.57 -15.38
CA THR A 81 6.77 -20.49 -15.66
C THR A 81 7.72 -19.99 -16.77
N GLU A 82 7.42 -18.83 -17.38
CA GLU A 82 8.15 -18.37 -18.57
C GLU A 82 9.55 -17.79 -18.29
N SER A 83 9.75 -17.10 -17.16
CA SER A 83 11.04 -16.45 -16.85
C SER A 83 11.69 -16.93 -15.54
N LYS A 84 10.87 -17.25 -14.54
CA LYS A 84 11.23 -17.85 -13.25
C LYS A 84 10.01 -18.54 -12.72
N ASP A 85 10.12 -19.83 -12.38
CA ASP A 85 9.03 -20.58 -11.74
C ASP A 85 8.58 -19.84 -10.49
N THR A 86 7.44 -19.18 -10.62
CA THR A 86 6.76 -18.51 -9.52
C THR A 86 5.55 -19.37 -9.23
N PRO A 87 5.39 -19.88 -8.00
CA PRO A 87 4.16 -20.56 -7.62
C PRO A 87 3.01 -19.55 -7.55
N ASP A 88 1.77 -20.05 -7.53
CA ASP A 88 0.60 -19.25 -7.20
C ASP A 88 0.82 -18.48 -5.89
N TYR A 89 0.47 -17.19 -5.88
CA TYR A 89 0.74 -16.31 -4.75
C TYR A 89 -0.47 -15.43 -4.40
N PRO A 90 -0.64 -15.06 -3.12
CA PRO A 90 -1.73 -14.19 -2.72
C PRO A 90 -1.49 -12.76 -3.22
N LEU A 91 -2.53 -12.15 -3.78
CA LEU A 91 -2.56 -10.74 -4.11
C LEU A 91 -3.59 -10.04 -3.22
N GLY A 92 -3.16 -9.01 -2.50
CA GLY A 92 -4.04 -8.14 -1.73
C GLY A 92 -4.67 -7.04 -2.57
N VAL A 93 -5.74 -6.43 -2.06
CA VAL A 93 -6.29 -5.16 -2.55
C VAL A 93 -6.09 -4.13 -1.44
N ALA A 94 -5.33 -3.08 -1.74
CA ALA A 94 -5.14 -1.96 -0.82
C ALA A 94 -6.21 -0.89 -1.08
N PHE A 95 -6.90 -0.50 -0.02
CA PHE A 95 -7.83 0.62 0.01
C PHE A 95 -7.10 1.82 0.61
N ALA A 96 -7.19 2.99 -0.01
CA ALA A 96 -6.66 4.24 0.51
C ALA A 96 -7.77 5.29 0.63
N GLY A 97 -7.86 5.94 1.79
CA GLY A 97 -8.87 6.96 2.10
C GLY A 97 -8.30 8.37 2.13
N ARG A 98 -9.13 9.34 2.52
CA ARG A 98 -8.70 10.69 2.90
C ARG A 98 -8.16 10.71 4.34
N ALA A 99 -7.49 11.80 4.72
CA ALA A 99 -7.14 12.03 6.13
C ALA A 99 -8.36 11.81 7.04
N TRP A 100 -8.16 11.08 8.14
CA TRP A 100 -9.16 10.86 9.20
C TRP A 100 -10.42 10.09 8.76
N SER A 101 -10.34 9.35 7.65
CA SER A 101 -11.44 8.56 7.09
C SER A 101 -11.40 7.08 7.45
N GLU A 102 -10.62 6.68 8.46
CA GLU A 102 -10.41 5.30 8.88
C GLU A 102 -11.73 4.55 9.11
N HIS A 103 -12.72 5.21 9.71
CA HIS A 103 -14.04 4.63 9.95
C HIS A 103 -14.76 4.19 8.67
N LYS A 104 -14.73 5.01 7.61
CA LYS A 104 -15.29 4.65 6.29
C LYS A 104 -14.43 3.59 5.61
N LEU A 105 -13.12 3.77 5.66
CA LEU A 105 -12.14 2.87 5.05
C LEU A 105 -12.31 1.43 5.57
N LEU A 106 -12.37 1.27 6.90
CA LEU A 106 -12.55 -0.03 7.55
C LEU A 106 -13.92 -0.63 7.24
N ARG A 107 -14.99 0.17 7.16
CA ARG A 107 -16.32 -0.31 6.78
C ARG A 107 -16.31 -0.92 5.37
N LEU A 108 -15.69 -0.24 4.41
CA LEU A 108 -15.61 -0.70 3.02
C LEU A 108 -14.68 -1.91 2.88
N ALA A 109 -13.52 -1.90 3.54
CA ALA A 109 -12.59 -3.02 3.55
C ALA A 109 -13.22 -4.28 4.18
N TYR A 110 -13.95 -4.12 5.29
CA TYR A 110 -14.69 -5.20 5.93
C TYR A 110 -15.80 -5.74 5.02
N ALA A 111 -16.59 -4.87 4.39
CA ALA A 111 -17.63 -5.30 3.45
C ALA A 111 -17.02 -6.10 2.27
N PHE A 112 -15.88 -5.66 1.73
CA PHE A 112 -15.16 -6.40 0.69
C PHE A 112 -14.66 -7.76 1.19
N GLU A 113 -14.04 -7.81 2.38
CA GLU A 113 -13.56 -9.06 2.97
C GLU A 113 -14.70 -10.06 3.18
N GLN A 114 -15.83 -9.63 3.73
CA GLN A 114 -17.00 -10.48 3.96
C GLN A 114 -17.73 -10.88 2.67
N ALA A 115 -17.67 -10.06 1.61
CA ALA A 115 -18.26 -10.44 0.34
C ALA A 115 -17.41 -11.48 -0.42
N THR A 116 -16.10 -11.52 -0.18
CA THR A 116 -15.16 -12.28 -1.00
C THR A 116 -14.58 -13.50 -0.31
N HIS A 117 -14.33 -13.44 1.01
CA HIS A 117 -13.61 -14.46 1.76
C HIS A 117 -12.33 -14.94 1.05
N ALA A 118 -11.64 -14.02 0.35
CA ALA A 118 -10.60 -14.37 -0.62
C ALA A 118 -9.30 -14.93 0.00
N ARG A 119 -9.18 -14.89 1.33
CA ARG A 119 -8.02 -15.43 2.05
C ARG A 119 -7.98 -16.96 1.95
N LYS A 120 -6.87 -17.49 1.45
CA LYS A 120 -6.53 -18.92 1.59
C LYS A 120 -5.36 -19.10 2.56
N PRO A 121 -5.40 -20.08 3.48
CA PRO A 121 -4.23 -20.47 4.26
C PRO A 121 -3.06 -20.83 3.34
N ALA A 122 -1.84 -20.58 3.78
CA ALA A 122 -0.68 -21.03 3.02
C ALA A 122 -0.63 -22.58 3.01
N PRO A 123 -0.22 -23.20 1.89
CA PRO A 123 -0.12 -24.65 1.80
C PRO A 123 0.76 -25.22 2.92
N GLY A 124 0.32 -26.32 3.55
CA GLY A 124 1.06 -26.99 4.62
C GLY A 124 0.91 -26.36 6.02
N LEU A 125 0.23 -25.23 6.16
CA LEU A 125 -0.16 -24.70 7.47
C LEU A 125 -1.55 -25.22 7.83
N ASN A 126 -1.62 -26.21 8.72
CA ASN A 126 -2.87 -26.62 9.36
C ASN A 126 -3.45 -25.41 10.10
N SER A 127 -4.58 -24.88 9.64
CA SER A 127 -5.24 -23.75 10.30
C SER A 127 -5.83 -24.22 11.64
N PRO A 128 -5.35 -23.76 12.81
CA PRO A 128 -5.95 -24.14 14.09
C PRO A 128 -7.38 -23.60 14.26
N LEU A 129 -7.84 -22.72 13.37
CA LEU A 129 -9.19 -22.14 13.38
C LEU A 129 -10.22 -22.97 12.60
N ALA A 130 -9.81 -23.96 11.82
CA ALA A 130 -10.73 -24.89 11.15
C ALA A 130 -11.27 -25.98 12.09
N ALA A 131 -10.79 -26.03 13.34
CA ALA A 131 -11.08 -27.08 14.33
C ALA A 131 -11.89 -26.57 15.53
N ARG A 132 -12.76 -25.57 15.36
CA ARG A 132 -13.76 -25.21 16.39
C ARG A 132 -15.16 -25.63 15.93
N PRO A 133 -15.92 -26.34 16.78
CA PRO A 133 -17.24 -26.88 16.46
C PRO A 133 -18.27 -25.80 16.17
#